data_AF-A0A510N4K7-F1
#
_entry.id   AF-A0A510N4K7-F1
#
_cell.length_a   1.000
_cell.length_b   1.000
_cell.length_c   1.000
_cell.angle_alpha   90.00
_cell.angle_beta   90.00
_cell.angle_gamma   90.00
#
_symmetry.space_group_name_H-M   'P 1'
#
loop_
_entity.id
_entity.type
_entity.pdbx_description
1 polymer ?
#
loop_
_entity_poly.entity_id
_entity_poly.type
_entity_poly.pdbx_seq_one_letter_code
_entity_poly.pdbx_strand_id
1 'polypeptide(L)'
;MGLLSKLKSLFGAADNDHPPGSGVDITVEHEPDATTERAVKGAESTPQATDDSQPADAEPAAGDLTDITGIGPAYASRLADAGVTTPQELAAADTDDIAAATDLSPKRIRRWRDRVGDQ
;
A
#
# COMPACT_ATOMS: atom_id res chain seq x y z
N MET A 1 -26.21 44.31 29.44
CA MET A 1 -26.19 43.59 28.15
C MET A 1 -24.75 43.14 27.84
N GLY A 2 -24.01 42.28 28.54
CA GLY A 2 -24.32 41.28 29.56
C GLY A 2 -24.98 40.06 28.94
N LEU A 3 -24.22 39.12 28.35
CA LEU A 3 -24.79 37.82 27.94
C LEU A 3 -23.83 36.66 27.60
N LEU A 4 -22.52 36.67 27.89
CA LEU A 4 -21.69 35.49 27.55
C LEU A 4 -20.62 35.08 28.60
N SER A 5 -20.93 35.20 29.90
CA SER A 5 -20.08 34.68 31.00
C SER A 5 -20.73 33.52 31.75
N LYS A 6 -21.00 32.36 31.11
CA LYS A 6 -21.59 31.22 31.86
C LYS A 6 -21.44 29.80 31.29
N LEU A 7 -20.32 29.45 30.67
CA LEU A 7 -20.02 28.04 30.33
C LEU A 7 -18.65 27.58 30.81
N LYS A 8 -18.15 28.15 31.90
CA LYS A 8 -17.05 27.58 32.70
C LYS A 8 -17.66 27.05 33.98
N SER A 9 -17.52 25.73 34.19
CA SER A 9 -17.96 24.95 35.34
C SER A 9 -19.28 24.21 35.14
N LEU A 10 -19.19 22.95 34.66
CA LEU A 10 -19.67 21.78 35.40
C LEU A 10 -19.30 20.48 34.66
N PHE A 11 -18.01 20.13 34.59
CA PHE A 11 -17.56 18.74 34.74
C PHE A 11 -16.06 18.74 35.01
N GLY A 12 -15.72 18.90 36.29
CA GLY A 12 -14.39 18.55 36.77
C GLY A 12 -14.38 17.08 37.20
N ALA A 13 -13.35 16.36 36.77
CA ALA A 13 -12.73 15.18 37.39
C ALA A 13 -11.85 14.56 36.29
N ALA A 14 -10.55 14.79 36.25
CA ALA A 14 -9.55 14.08 37.06
C ALA A 14 -9.59 12.56 36.80
N ASP A 15 -8.50 12.11 36.19
CA ASP A 15 -7.95 10.75 36.15
C ASP A 15 -8.58 9.64 35.28
N ASN A 16 -7.68 9.04 34.50
CA ASN A 16 -7.57 7.61 34.16
C ASN A 16 -7.98 7.14 32.73
N ASP A 17 -6.93 6.77 31.97
CA ASP A 17 -6.80 5.78 30.87
C ASP A 17 -7.89 5.58 29.79
N HIS A 18 -7.62 6.03 28.56
CA HIS A 18 -7.79 5.18 27.36
C HIS A 18 -7.09 5.70 26.07
N PRO A 19 -6.38 4.85 25.30
CA PRO A 19 -5.67 5.21 24.05
C PRO A 19 -6.59 5.42 22.83
N PRO A 20 -6.07 6.01 21.72
CA PRO A 20 -6.87 6.66 20.69
C PRO A 20 -7.42 5.71 19.62
N GLY A 21 -8.74 5.76 19.40
CA GLY A 21 -9.40 5.27 18.19
C GLY A 21 -10.11 6.42 17.48
N SER A 22 -9.47 7.03 16.49
CA SER A 22 -10.08 8.09 15.68
C SER A 22 -10.86 7.50 14.52
N GLY A 23 -12.18 7.37 14.68
CA GLY A 23 -13.13 7.34 13.57
C GLY A 23 -13.36 8.78 13.07
N VAL A 24 -13.09 9.04 11.79
CA VAL A 24 -13.36 10.33 11.15
C VAL A 24 -14.50 10.12 10.15
N ASP A 25 -15.65 10.72 10.41
CA ASP A 25 -16.75 10.86 9.46
C ASP A 25 -16.43 12.07 8.56
N ILE A 26 -16.24 11.83 7.26
CA ILE A 26 -15.94 12.88 6.27
C ILE A 26 -17.15 12.97 5.34
N THR A 27 -18.04 13.92 5.61
CA THR A 27 -19.11 14.30 4.68
C THR A 27 -18.51 15.19 3.58
N VAL A 28 -18.39 14.65 2.37
CA VAL A 28 -18.02 15.41 1.17
C VAL A 28 -19.30 15.73 0.39
N GLU A 29 -19.82 16.95 0.55
CA GLU A 29 -20.69 17.55 -0.46
C GLU A 29 -19.80 18.13 -1.56
N HIS A 30 -19.75 17.44 -2.69
CA HIS A 30 -19.13 17.97 -3.90
C HIS A 30 -19.98 17.53 -5.09
N GLU A 31 -20.67 18.49 -5.71
CA GLU A 31 -21.17 18.37 -7.07
C GLU A 31 -20.06 18.79 -8.04
N PRO A 32 -19.45 17.87 -8.81
CA PRO A 32 -18.62 18.26 -9.94
C PRO A 32 -19.46 18.37 -11.21
N ASP A 33 -19.75 19.61 -11.60
CA ASP A 33 -20.03 19.96 -12.99
C ASP A 33 -18.69 20.12 -13.72
N ALA A 34 -18.36 19.16 -14.59
CA ALA A 34 -17.29 19.30 -15.59
C ALA A 34 -17.50 18.31 -16.74
N THR A 35 -18.25 18.74 -17.75
CA THR A 35 -18.23 18.18 -19.10
C THR A 35 -16.87 18.46 -19.73
N THR A 36 -16.07 17.41 -19.99
CA THR A 36 -15.10 17.40 -21.09
C THR A 36 -15.01 15.98 -21.63
N GLU A 37 -15.21 15.90 -22.93
CA GLU A 37 -15.49 14.71 -23.71
C GLU A 37 -14.28 13.77 -23.76
N ARG A 38 -14.48 12.51 -23.33
CA ARG A 38 -13.49 11.43 -23.42
C ARG A 38 -13.37 10.99 -24.88
N ALA A 39 -12.41 11.55 -25.61
CA ALA A 39 -11.86 10.91 -26.79
C ALA A 39 -10.99 9.71 -26.38
N VAL A 40 -11.64 8.57 -26.11
CA VAL A 40 -10.96 7.28 -25.92
C VAL A 40 -10.67 6.71 -27.30
N LYS A 41 -9.47 6.98 -27.81
CA LYS A 41 -8.93 6.24 -28.95
C LYS A 41 -8.47 4.88 -28.44
N GLY A 42 -9.16 3.84 -28.88
CA GLY A 42 -8.86 2.45 -28.56
C GLY A 42 -7.42 2.08 -28.93
N ALA A 43 -6.80 1.32 -28.03
CA ALA A 43 -5.76 0.37 -28.36
C ALA A 43 -6.22 -0.97 -27.81
N GLU A 44 -6.98 -1.68 -28.65
CA GLU A 44 -7.09 -3.14 -28.55
C GLU A 44 -5.74 -3.75 -28.92
N SER A 45 -5.22 -4.62 -28.05
CA SER A 45 -4.36 -5.78 -28.33
C SER A 45 -3.77 -6.22 -26.99
N THR A 46 -3.90 -7.42 -26.44
CA THR A 46 -4.49 -8.71 -26.81
C THR A 46 -4.38 -9.55 -25.52
N PRO A 47 -5.35 -10.40 -25.14
CA PRO A 47 -5.13 -11.38 -24.07
C PRO A 47 -4.25 -12.51 -24.62
N GLN A 48 -2.97 -12.53 -24.25
CA GLN A 48 -2.10 -13.66 -24.52
C GLN A 48 -1.86 -14.40 -23.19
N ALA A 49 -2.72 -15.38 -22.95
CA ALA A 49 -2.38 -16.50 -22.11
C ALA A 49 -1.37 -17.35 -22.89
N THR A 50 -0.13 -17.36 -22.43
CA THR A 50 0.80 -18.48 -22.62
C THR A 50 1.43 -18.78 -21.27
N ASP A 51 0.81 -19.78 -20.67
CA ASP A 51 1.30 -20.75 -19.69
C ASP A 51 2.79 -21.09 -19.81
N ASP A 52 3.35 -21.36 -18.62
CA ASP A 52 4.51 -22.19 -18.31
C ASP A 52 5.93 -21.72 -18.67
N SER A 53 6.61 -21.18 -17.66
CA SER A 53 8.03 -21.44 -17.41
C SER A 53 8.32 -21.26 -15.92
N GLN A 54 7.92 -22.26 -15.13
CA GLN A 54 8.59 -22.57 -13.88
C GLN A 54 9.81 -23.43 -14.21
N PRO A 55 10.99 -22.99 -13.78
CA PRO A 55 11.74 -23.74 -12.79
C PRO A 55 11.82 -22.84 -11.55
N ALA A 56 11.25 -23.19 -10.40
CA ALA A 56 11.70 -24.28 -9.55
C ALA A 56 13.23 -24.34 -9.45
N ASP A 57 13.87 -23.20 -9.21
CA ASP A 57 15.11 -23.21 -8.44
C ASP A 57 14.71 -23.29 -6.96
N ALA A 58 14.38 -24.52 -6.55
CA ALA A 58 14.21 -24.86 -5.15
C ALA A 58 15.60 -24.92 -4.50
N GLU A 59 16.17 -23.75 -4.19
CA GLU A 59 17.09 -23.64 -3.08
C GLU A 59 16.25 -23.70 -1.78
N PRO A 60 16.58 -24.60 -0.84
CA PRO A 60 15.72 -24.88 0.29
C PRO A 60 15.68 -23.69 1.25
N ALA A 61 14.47 -23.19 1.54
CA ALA A 61 14.13 -22.30 2.65
C ALA A 61 14.35 -20.78 2.48
N ALA A 62 14.47 -20.25 1.26
CA ALA A 62 14.18 -18.84 1.02
C ALA A 62 12.66 -18.70 0.82
N GLY A 63 11.94 -18.10 1.77
CA GLY A 63 10.46 -17.98 1.73
C GLY A 63 9.93 -17.34 0.45
N ASP A 64 8.62 -17.40 0.23
CA ASP A 64 8.00 -16.81 -0.96
C ASP A 64 7.78 -15.30 -0.74
N LEU A 65 7.82 -14.49 -1.80
CA LEU A 65 7.48 -13.07 -1.69
C LEU A 65 6.05 -12.86 -1.20
N THR A 66 5.15 -13.81 -1.49
CA THR A 66 3.75 -13.77 -1.04
C THR A 66 3.57 -14.02 0.47
N ASP A 67 4.59 -14.53 1.17
CA ASP A 67 4.58 -14.62 2.64
C ASP A 67 4.63 -13.23 3.29
N ILE A 68 5.18 -12.23 2.60
CA ILE A 68 5.19 -10.85 3.09
C ILE A 68 3.78 -10.26 2.99
N THR A 69 3.19 -9.92 4.13
CA THR A 69 1.85 -9.33 4.18
C THR A 69 1.69 -8.16 3.20
N GLY A 70 0.67 -8.19 2.35
CA GLY A 70 0.42 -7.14 1.36
C GLY A 70 1.33 -7.19 0.12
N ILE A 71 2.16 -8.21 -0.04
CA ILE A 71 2.64 -8.67 -1.35
C ILE A 71 1.74 -9.84 -1.76
N GLY A 72 1.00 -9.64 -2.85
CA GLY A 72 0.20 -10.70 -3.47
C GLY A 72 0.88 -11.20 -4.75
N PRO A 73 0.33 -12.23 -5.40
CA PRO A 73 0.90 -12.83 -6.62
C PRO A 73 1.14 -11.80 -7.73
N ALA A 74 0.27 -10.79 -7.86
CA ALA A 74 0.45 -9.71 -8.82
C ALA A 74 1.68 -8.82 -8.54
N TYR A 75 1.97 -8.52 -7.27
CA TYR A 75 3.15 -7.73 -6.90
C TYR A 75 4.40 -8.60 -6.92
N ALA A 76 4.32 -9.86 -6.49
CA ALA A 76 5.41 -10.83 -6.57
C ALA A 76 5.86 -11.03 -8.03
N SER A 77 4.91 -11.15 -8.97
CA SER A 77 5.24 -11.26 -10.40
C SER A 77 5.94 -10.01 -10.95
N ARG A 78 5.53 -8.80 -10.55
CA ARG A 78 6.24 -7.56 -10.94
C ARG A 78 7.62 -7.46 -10.34
N LEU A 79 7.78 -7.88 -9.08
CA LEU A 79 9.07 -7.93 -8.41
C LEU A 79 9.99 -8.95 -9.10
N ALA A 80 9.46 -10.11 -9.48
CA ALA A 80 10.19 -11.12 -10.23
C ALA A 80 10.64 -10.62 -11.60
N ASP A 81 9.81 -9.83 -12.30
CA ASP A 81 10.19 -9.16 -13.56
C ASP A 81 11.36 -8.18 -13.37
N ALA A 82 11.45 -7.55 -12.19
CA ALA A 82 12.59 -6.73 -11.77
C ALA A 82 13.77 -7.54 -11.19
N GLY A 83 13.73 -8.88 -11.26
CA GLY A 83 14.79 -9.77 -10.76
C GLY A 83 14.77 -10.00 -9.24
N VAL A 84 13.70 -9.60 -8.55
CA VAL A 84 13.50 -9.84 -7.12
C VAL A 84 12.51 -10.98 -6.95
N THR A 85 13.00 -12.17 -6.60
CA THR A 85 12.18 -13.38 -6.50
C THR A 85 12.00 -13.87 -5.07
N THR A 86 12.89 -13.45 -4.16
CA THR A 86 12.88 -13.86 -2.76
C THR A 86 12.76 -12.67 -1.80
N PRO A 87 12.22 -12.87 -0.58
CA PRO A 87 12.15 -11.84 0.44
C PRO A 87 13.53 -11.32 0.84
N GLN A 88 14.56 -12.17 0.82
CA GLN A 88 15.95 -11.77 1.11
C GLN A 88 16.50 -10.83 0.03
N GLU A 89 16.26 -11.13 -1.26
CA GLU A 89 16.60 -10.21 -2.35
C GLU A 89 15.88 -8.87 -2.22
N LEU A 90 14.58 -8.90 -1.89
CA LEU A 90 13.81 -7.68 -1.66
C LEU A 90 14.42 -6.83 -0.53
N ALA A 91 14.85 -7.47 0.56
CA ALA A 91 15.46 -6.79 1.70
C ALA A 91 16.85 -6.21 1.36
N ALA A 92 17.64 -6.90 0.54
CA ALA A 92 18.98 -6.47 0.12
C ALA A 92 18.97 -5.40 -0.97
N ALA A 93 17.97 -5.42 -1.86
CA ALA A 93 17.86 -4.53 -3.00
C ALA A 93 17.52 -3.08 -2.62
N ASP A 94 17.84 -2.15 -3.51
CA ASP A 94 17.56 -0.73 -3.34
C ASP A 94 16.09 -0.40 -3.62
N THR A 95 15.49 0.36 -2.70
CA THR A 95 14.07 0.71 -2.77
C THR A 95 13.77 1.54 -4.02
N ASP A 96 14.65 2.47 -4.36
CA ASP A 96 14.49 3.38 -5.50
C ASP A 96 14.64 2.65 -6.82
N ASP A 97 15.58 1.70 -6.88
CA ASP A 97 15.85 0.87 -8.05
C ASP A 97 14.65 -0.05 -8.36
N ILE A 98 14.12 -0.73 -7.34
CA ILE A 98 12.91 -1.54 -7.47
C ILE A 98 11.70 -0.67 -7.85
N ALA A 99 11.57 0.52 -7.25
CA ALA A 99 10.47 1.43 -7.55
C ALA A 99 10.48 1.85 -9.02
N ALA A 100 11.66 2.18 -9.55
CA ALA A 100 11.85 2.53 -10.96
C ALA A 100 11.57 1.34 -11.89
N ALA A 101 12.01 0.14 -11.54
CA ALA A 101 11.81 -1.07 -12.36
C ALA A 101 10.35 -1.56 -12.37
N THR A 102 9.63 -1.45 -11.25
CA THR A 102 8.31 -2.06 -11.07
C THR A 102 7.14 -1.09 -11.12
N ASP A 103 7.40 0.22 -11.28
CA ASP A 103 6.43 1.30 -11.16
C ASP A 103 5.67 1.27 -9.81
N LEU A 104 6.36 0.82 -8.74
CA LEU A 104 5.80 0.73 -7.40
C LEU A 104 6.30 1.88 -6.53
N SER A 105 5.46 2.28 -5.58
CA SER A 105 5.84 3.36 -4.66
C SER A 105 7.00 2.94 -3.74
N PRO A 106 8.07 3.73 -3.61
CA PRO A 106 9.23 3.38 -2.77
C PRO A 106 8.85 3.25 -1.29
N LYS A 107 7.87 4.03 -0.83
CA LYS A 107 7.33 3.90 0.54
C LYS A 107 6.70 2.53 0.80
N ARG A 108 6.10 1.91 -0.22
CA ARG A 108 5.50 0.59 -0.12
C ARG A 108 6.57 -0.50 -0.08
N ILE A 109 7.57 -0.39 -0.96
CA ILE A 109 8.70 -1.31 -1.00
C ILE A 109 9.46 -1.29 0.33
N ARG A 110 9.74 -0.11 0.88
CA ARG A 110 10.37 0.03 2.21
C ARG A 110 9.59 -0.73 3.30
N ARG A 111 8.25 -0.62 3.31
CA ARG A 111 7.40 -1.35 4.27
C ARG A 111 7.42 -2.87 4.10
N TRP A 112 7.64 -3.36 2.89
CA TRP A 112 7.81 -4.79 2.66
C TRP A 112 9.18 -5.25 3.16
N ARG A 113 10.24 -4.48 2.88
CA ARG A 113 11.60 -4.73 3.40
C ARG A 113 11.67 -4.74 4.92
N ASP A 114 11.07 -3.74 5.58
CA ASP A 114 10.98 -3.67 7.05
C ASP A 114 10.32 -4.94 7.63
N ARG A 115 9.36 -5.55 6.93
CA ARG A 115 8.66 -6.77 7.37
C ARG A 115 9.42 -8.07 7.13
N VAL A 116 10.37 -8.09 6.19
CA VAL A 116 11.24 -9.27 6.01
C VAL A 116 12.14 -9.45 7.23
N GLY A 117 12.62 -8.36 7.83
CA GLY A 117 13.47 -8.41 9.03
C GLY A 117 12.73 -8.64 10.36
N ASP A 118 11.38 -8.59 10.35
CA ASP A 118 10.52 -8.79 11.53
C ASP A 118 9.92 -10.20 11.60
N GLN A 119 10.15 -11.04 10.58
CA GLN A 119 9.76 -12.46 10.55
C GLN A 119 10.83 -13.35 11.20
#